data_AF-A0A956I486-F1
#
_entry.id   AF-A0A956I486-F1
#
_cell.length_a   1.000
_cell.length_b   1.000
_cell.length_c   1.000
_cell.angle_alpha   90.00
_cell.angle_beta   90.00
_cell.angle_gamma   90.00
#
_symmetry.space_group_name_H-M   'P 1'
#
loop_
_entity.id
_entity.type
_entity.pdbx_description
1 polymer ?
#
loop_
_entity_poly.entity_id
_entity_poly.type
_entity_poly.pdbx_seq_one_letter_code
_entity_poly.pdbx_strand_id
1 'polypeptide(L)'
;MNSQHTRAMAAPEGELDRGVRDRADVKATDQLVDALIASVRAEGFVTFDEVARACASAPCVDRAVNMVMKRLPLEGVEIRDHADGPPRRRAERHSFVPDDDDAPLSEAPAPPSAAPPGVDPIQAYLGKMGSLSLLTREGEVEFARRIEAGRRRMLDALARSSIRMPELTDLIERIEESDIR
;
A
#
# COMPACT_ATOMS: atom_id res chain seq x y z
N MET A 1 -66.75 -14.45 -18.02
CA MET A 1 -67.28 -13.93 -16.74
C MET A 1 -66.70 -14.81 -15.63
N ASN A 2 -65.48 -14.55 -15.19
CA ASN A 2 -65.10 -13.72 -14.03
C ASN A 2 -65.57 -14.28 -12.67
N SER A 3 -64.62 -14.82 -11.91
CA SER A 3 -64.44 -14.73 -10.44
C SER A 3 -63.79 -16.02 -9.92
N GLN A 4 -62.75 -16.05 -9.09
CA GLN A 4 -62.02 -15.00 -8.40
C GLN A 4 -60.64 -15.56 -8.00
N HIS A 5 -59.65 -14.68 -8.08
CA HIS A 5 -58.30 -14.83 -7.57
C HIS A 5 -58.32 -14.64 -6.05
N THR A 6 -57.78 -15.59 -5.28
CA THR A 6 -57.19 -15.30 -3.97
C THR A 6 -55.93 -16.15 -3.80
N ARG A 7 -54.85 -15.74 -4.46
CA ARG A 7 -53.50 -16.22 -4.16
C ARG A 7 -52.96 -15.32 -3.06
N ALA A 8 -52.95 -15.84 -1.83
CA ALA A 8 -52.29 -15.20 -0.70
C ALA A 8 -50.82 -14.93 -1.06
N MET A 9 -50.41 -13.67 -0.98
CA MET A 9 -49.00 -13.28 -1.00
C MET A 9 -48.35 -13.81 0.29
N ALA A 10 -47.56 -14.87 0.17
CA ALA A 10 -46.60 -15.23 1.20
C ALA A 10 -45.47 -14.19 1.19
N ALA A 11 -45.33 -13.45 2.28
CA ALA A 11 -44.21 -12.53 2.50
C ALA A 11 -42.88 -13.31 2.54
N PRO A 12 -41.76 -12.75 2.06
CA PRO A 12 -40.48 -13.41 2.10
C PRO A 12 -39.93 -13.42 3.54
N GLU A 13 -40.04 -14.55 4.23
CA GLU A 13 -39.52 -14.75 5.61
C GLU A 13 -37.98 -14.70 5.73
N GLY A 14 -37.24 -14.47 4.64
CA GLY A 14 -35.78 -14.55 4.60
C GLY A 14 -35.00 -13.25 4.81
N GLU A 15 -35.66 -12.11 5.00
CA GLU A 15 -34.98 -10.79 5.09
C GLU A 15 -34.76 -10.33 6.54
N LEU A 16 -35.65 -10.70 7.47
CA LEU A 16 -35.54 -10.35 8.89
C LEU A 16 -34.44 -11.16 9.61
N ASP A 17 -34.15 -12.38 9.14
CA ASP A 17 -33.18 -13.30 9.73
C ASP A 17 -31.71 -12.95 9.36
N ARG A 18 -31.49 -12.19 8.27
CA ARG A 18 -30.13 -11.69 7.93
C ARG A 18 -29.69 -10.56 8.87
N GLY A 19 -30.58 -9.62 9.20
CA GLY A 19 -30.27 -8.52 10.10
C GLY A 19 -30.09 -8.93 11.57
N VAL A 20 -30.71 -10.03 12.00
CA VAL A 20 -30.54 -10.58 13.36
C VAL A 20 -29.20 -11.32 13.49
N ARG A 21 -28.81 -12.10 12.47
CA ARG A 21 -27.48 -12.75 12.41
C ARG A 21 -26.35 -11.73 12.39
N ASP A 22 -26.45 -10.71 11.52
CA ASP A 22 -25.46 -9.63 11.47
C ASP A 22 -25.29 -8.92 12.83
N ARG A 23 -26.38 -8.66 13.57
CA ARG A 23 -26.28 -8.04 14.91
C ARG A 23 -25.67 -8.96 15.96
N ALA A 24 -25.89 -10.27 15.86
CA ALA A 24 -25.30 -11.25 16.76
C ALA A 24 -23.79 -11.42 16.48
N ASP A 25 -23.42 -11.49 15.21
CA ASP A 25 -22.03 -11.59 14.76
C ASP A 25 -21.23 -10.34 15.12
N VAL A 26 -21.86 -9.16 15.06
CA VAL A 26 -21.29 -7.89 15.55
C VAL A 26 -21.04 -7.93 17.05
N LYS A 27 -22.00 -8.39 17.86
CA LYS A 27 -21.79 -8.49 19.31
C LYS A 27 -20.73 -9.52 19.68
N ALA A 28 -20.66 -10.64 18.95
CA ALA A 28 -19.65 -11.67 19.17
C ALA A 28 -18.25 -11.16 18.82
N THR A 29 -18.10 -10.41 17.72
CA THR A 29 -16.82 -9.77 17.37
C THR A 29 -16.39 -8.72 18.39
N ASP A 30 -17.31 -7.89 18.89
CA ASP A 30 -17.01 -6.89 19.93
C ASP A 30 -16.52 -7.57 21.23
N GLN A 31 -17.19 -8.65 21.67
CA GLN A 31 -16.81 -9.41 22.88
C GLN A 31 -15.44 -10.08 22.76
N LEU A 32 -15.11 -10.63 21.59
CA LEU A 32 -13.80 -11.24 21.35
C LEU A 32 -12.67 -10.21 21.40
N VAL A 33 -12.89 -9.02 20.84
CA VAL A 33 -11.90 -7.94 20.89
C VAL A 33 -11.76 -7.38 22.30
N ASP A 34 -12.85 -7.24 23.06
CA ASP A 34 -12.80 -6.85 24.47
C ASP A 34 -11.99 -7.85 25.32
N ALA A 35 -12.18 -9.15 25.09
CA ALA A 35 -11.44 -10.20 25.77
C ALA A 35 -9.94 -10.14 25.43
N LEU A 36 -9.59 -9.91 24.16
CA LEU A 36 -8.20 -9.75 23.72
C LEU A 36 -7.53 -8.52 24.34
N ILE A 37 -8.25 -7.39 24.40
CA ILE A 37 -7.74 -6.17 25.04
C ILE A 37 -7.51 -6.42 26.52
N ALA A 38 -8.42 -7.12 27.21
CA ALA A 38 -8.28 -7.44 28.62
C ALA A 38 -7.06 -8.33 28.93
N SER A 39 -6.77 -9.32 28.09
CA SER A 39 -5.61 -10.20 28.29
C SER A 39 -4.29 -9.46 28.04
N VAL A 40 -4.25 -8.60 27.02
CA VAL A 40 -3.02 -7.93 26.59
C VAL A 40 -2.70 -6.67 27.40
N ARG A 41 -3.71 -6.04 28.01
CA ARG A 41 -3.53 -4.81 28.81
C ARG A 41 -2.51 -4.98 29.95
N ALA A 42 -2.37 -6.19 30.49
CA ALA A 42 -1.41 -6.49 31.55
C ALA A 42 0.05 -6.55 31.04
N GLU A 43 0.25 -7.00 29.80
CA GLU A 43 1.57 -7.20 29.18
C GLU A 43 2.04 -5.94 28.43
N GLY A 44 1.12 -5.12 27.94
CA GLY A 44 1.41 -3.84 27.27
C GLY A 44 1.91 -3.98 25.82
N PHE A 45 2.04 -5.21 25.31
CA PHE A 45 2.35 -5.50 23.92
C PHE A 45 1.60 -6.77 23.45
N VAL A 46 1.30 -6.87 22.16
CA VAL A 46 0.75 -8.08 21.53
C VAL A 46 1.55 -8.43 20.29
N THR A 47 1.72 -9.72 20.01
CA THR A 47 2.34 -10.17 18.77
C THR A 47 1.35 -10.26 17.61
N PHE A 48 1.82 -10.11 16.37
CA PHE A 48 0.97 -10.33 15.19
C PHE A 48 0.34 -11.73 15.16
N ASP A 49 1.06 -12.76 15.61
CA ASP A 49 0.57 -14.13 15.68
C ASP A 49 -0.56 -14.31 16.70
N GLU A 50 -0.56 -13.56 17.80
CA GLU A 50 -1.64 -13.57 18.79
C GLU A 50 -2.88 -12.86 18.29
N VAL A 51 -2.72 -11.70 17.64
CA VAL A 51 -3.82 -11.00 16.99
C VAL A 51 -4.43 -11.87 15.89
N ALA A 52 -3.60 -12.50 15.05
CA ALA A 52 -4.08 -13.37 13.97
C ALA A 52 -4.88 -14.57 14.52
N ARG A 53 -4.40 -15.21 15.59
CA ARG A 53 -5.13 -16.31 16.26
C ARG A 53 -6.45 -15.86 16.88
N ALA A 54 -6.46 -14.73 17.57
CA ALA A 54 -7.67 -14.19 18.18
C ALA A 54 -8.70 -13.80 17.11
N CYS A 55 -8.28 -13.11 16.05
CA CYS A 55 -9.15 -12.70 14.96
C CYS A 55 -9.62 -13.87 14.08
N ALA A 56 -8.88 -14.99 14.00
CA ALA A 56 -9.32 -16.18 13.27
C ALA A 56 -10.55 -16.86 13.89
N SER A 57 -10.77 -16.67 15.20
CA SER A 57 -11.96 -17.17 15.89
C SER A 57 -13.20 -16.28 15.70
N ALA A 58 -13.05 -15.11 15.08
CA ALA A 58 -14.12 -14.15 14.90
C ALA A 58 -15.05 -14.55 13.73
N PRO A 59 -16.38 -14.41 13.88
CA PRO A 59 -17.31 -14.65 12.78
C PRO A 59 -17.11 -13.69 11.59
N CYS A 60 -16.51 -12.52 11.83
CA CYS A 60 -16.09 -11.58 10.79
C CYS A 60 -14.65 -11.13 11.02
N VAL A 61 -13.69 -11.82 10.38
CA VAL A 61 -12.25 -11.57 10.55
C VAL A 61 -11.87 -10.13 10.16
N ASP A 62 -12.32 -9.64 9.00
CA ASP A 62 -11.99 -8.29 8.52
C ASP A 62 -12.43 -7.18 9.49
N ARG A 63 -13.62 -7.34 10.08
CA ARG A 63 -14.16 -6.42 11.08
C ARG A 63 -13.36 -6.49 12.37
N ALA A 64 -13.06 -7.70 12.84
CA ALA A 64 -12.29 -7.91 14.07
C ALA A 64 -10.89 -7.29 13.95
N VAL A 65 -10.19 -7.52 12.82
CA VAL A 65 -8.86 -6.93 12.56
C VAL A 65 -8.91 -5.41 12.55
N ASN A 66 -9.87 -4.80 11.84
CA ASN A 66 -10.02 -3.34 11.80
C ASN A 66 -10.27 -2.74 13.20
N MET A 67 -11.07 -3.43 14.01
CA MET A 67 -11.40 -2.99 15.36
C MET A 67 -10.22 -3.11 16.33
N VAL A 68 -9.45 -4.20 16.25
CA VAL A 68 -8.21 -4.40 17.03
C VAL A 68 -7.19 -3.31 16.69
N MET A 69 -6.97 -3.03 15.40
CA MET A 69 -6.02 -2.00 14.96
C MET A 69 -6.38 -0.58 15.41
N LYS A 70 -7.67 -0.28 15.61
CA LYS A 70 -8.12 1.02 16.12
C LYS A 70 -8.11 1.11 17.65
N ARG A 71 -8.43 0.01 18.34
CA ARG A 71 -8.62 0.00 19.80
C ARG A 71 -7.32 -0.22 20.57
N LEU A 72 -6.41 -1.06 20.09
CA LEU A 72 -5.14 -1.32 20.78
C LEU A 72 -4.29 -0.05 20.99
N PRO A 73 -4.15 0.86 20.01
CA PRO A 73 -3.40 2.11 20.21
C PRO A 73 -4.06 3.05 21.23
N LEU A 74 -5.39 3.03 21.35
CA LEU A 74 -6.12 3.85 22.32
C LEU A 74 -5.90 3.37 23.76
N GLU A 75 -5.74 2.07 23.95
CA GLU A 75 -5.46 1.44 25.24
C GLU A 75 -3.97 1.38 25.59
N GLY A 76 -3.10 1.92 24.72
CA GLY A 76 -1.66 2.01 24.95
C GLY A 76 -0.90 0.70 24.75
N VAL A 77 -1.46 -0.24 23.98
CA VAL A 77 -0.83 -1.52 23.65
C VAL A 77 -0.06 -1.42 22.33
N GLU A 78 1.20 -1.88 22.31
CA GLU A 78 2.04 -1.92 21.12
C GLU A 78 1.94 -3.26 20.38
N ILE A 79 1.80 -3.26 19.05
CA ILE A 79 1.81 -4.48 18.23
C ILE A 79 3.24 -4.75 17.77
N ARG A 80 3.77 -5.95 18.02
CA ARG A 80 5.14 -6.37 17.69
C ARG A 80 5.17 -7.58 16.76
N ASP A 81 6.23 -7.70 15.96
CA ASP A 81 6.47 -8.88 15.12
C ASP A 81 6.91 -10.10 15.94
N HIS A 82 7.74 -9.90 16.97
CA HIS A 82 8.24 -10.97 17.83
C HIS A 82 8.33 -10.52 19.29
N ALA A 83 8.11 -11.45 20.23
CA ALA A 83 8.17 -11.21 21.67
C ALA A 83 9.59 -10.80 22.14
N ASP A 84 10.65 -11.25 21.45
CA ASP A 84 12.05 -11.07 21.84
C ASP A 84 12.72 -9.78 21.30
N GLY A 85 11.94 -8.81 20.81
CA GLY A 85 12.48 -7.52 20.35
C GLY A 85 12.75 -6.54 21.49
N PRO A 86 13.87 -5.78 21.50
CA PRO A 86 14.10 -4.77 22.52
C PRO A 86 12.97 -3.72 22.49
N PRO A 87 12.48 -3.26 23.65
CA PRO A 87 11.39 -2.28 23.69
C PRO A 87 11.86 -1.00 22.99
N ARG A 88 11.20 -0.63 21.88
CA ARG A 88 11.43 0.67 21.26
C ARG A 88 10.94 1.71 22.25
N ARG A 89 11.89 2.37 22.93
CA ARG A 89 11.58 3.51 23.79
C ARG A 89 10.80 4.52 22.97
N ARG A 90 9.68 4.97 23.54
CA ARG A 90 8.84 6.07 23.05
C ARG A 90 9.73 7.22 22.57
N ALA A 91 9.94 7.31 21.25
CA ALA A 91 10.64 8.43 20.65
C ALA A 91 9.72 9.64 20.77
N GLU A 92 10.01 10.49 21.73
CA GLU A 92 9.39 11.78 21.87
C GLU A 92 9.68 12.63 20.63
N ARG A 93 8.60 13.14 20.03
CA ARG A 93 8.43 14.44 19.36
C ARG A 93 9.34 14.75 18.16
N HIS A 94 8.65 15.15 17.10
CA HIS A 94 9.09 16.01 16.00
C HIS A 94 10.34 16.85 16.32
N SER A 95 11.45 16.51 15.65
CA SER A 95 12.44 17.49 15.24
C SER A 95 12.31 17.68 13.73
N PHE A 96 11.72 18.80 13.34
CA PHE A 96 11.87 19.35 12.00
C PHE A 96 13.32 19.80 11.84
N VAL A 97 14.04 19.18 10.92
CA VAL A 97 15.34 19.66 10.44
C VAL A 97 15.08 20.18 9.03
N PRO A 98 15.30 21.47 8.75
CA PRO A 98 15.32 21.96 7.37
C PRO A 98 16.64 21.51 6.77
N ASP A 99 16.61 20.61 5.77
CA ASP A 99 17.81 20.27 5.03
C ASP A 99 18.04 21.30 3.93
N ASP A 100 19.20 21.95 4.05
CA ASP A 100 19.83 22.83 3.09
C ASP A 100 19.99 22.14 1.72
N ASP A 101 19.84 22.95 0.68
CA ASP A 101 20.30 22.66 -0.68
C ASP A 101 21.80 22.27 -0.69
N ASP A 102 22.17 21.39 -1.64
CA ASP A 102 23.54 20.89 -1.92
C ASP A 102 24.02 19.60 -1.21
N ALA A 103 23.24 18.51 -1.30
CA ALA A 103 23.78 17.16 -1.15
C ALA A 103 24.29 16.59 -2.49
N PRO A 104 25.55 16.09 -2.58
CA PRO A 104 26.04 15.43 -3.79
C PRO A 104 25.26 14.15 -4.04
N LEU A 105 25.01 13.85 -5.33
CA LEU A 105 24.31 12.67 -5.86
C LEU A 105 24.48 11.45 -4.95
N SER A 106 23.49 11.22 -4.08
CA SER A 106 23.41 10.02 -3.25
C SER A 106 23.49 8.81 -4.16
N GLU A 107 24.54 8.02 -3.95
CA GLU A 107 24.75 6.73 -4.58
C GLU A 107 23.44 5.93 -4.45
N ALA A 108 22.81 5.62 -5.59
CA ALA A 108 21.62 4.79 -5.60
C ALA A 108 21.97 3.45 -4.92
N PRO A 109 21.12 2.91 -4.03
CA PRO A 109 21.39 1.61 -3.44
C PRO A 109 21.57 0.59 -4.56
N ALA A 110 22.75 0.00 -4.65
CA ALA A 110 23.05 -1.03 -5.62
C ALA A 110 21.95 -2.10 -5.56
N PRO A 111 21.37 -2.53 -6.69
CA PRO A 111 20.31 -3.53 -6.66
C PRO A 111 20.88 -4.79 -6.00
N PRO A 112 20.18 -5.39 -5.01
CA PRO A 112 20.63 -6.67 -4.48
C PRO A 112 20.64 -7.67 -5.64
N SER A 113 21.86 -8.09 -5.96
CA SER A 113 22.19 -9.12 -6.94
C SER A 113 21.25 -10.31 -6.75
N ALA A 114 20.81 -10.88 -7.88
CA ALA A 114 19.88 -11.99 -8.06
C ALA A 114 19.42 -12.72 -6.77
N ALA A 115 18.09 -12.83 -6.60
CA ALA A 115 17.50 -13.57 -5.49
C ALA A 115 18.17 -14.96 -5.36
N PRO A 116 18.51 -15.40 -4.15
CA PRO A 116 19.20 -16.66 -3.96
C PRO A 116 18.40 -17.80 -4.60
N PRO A 117 19.07 -18.81 -5.19
CA PRO A 117 18.38 -19.91 -5.86
C PRO A 117 17.45 -20.61 -4.87
N GLY A 118 16.15 -20.66 -5.20
CA GLY A 118 15.09 -21.25 -4.37
C GLY A 118 14.05 -20.27 -3.82
N VAL A 119 14.21 -18.97 -4.02
CA VAL A 119 13.18 -17.98 -3.65
C VAL A 119 12.13 -17.87 -4.76
N ASP A 120 10.85 -17.90 -4.38
CA ASP A 120 9.73 -17.66 -5.30
C ASP A 120 9.89 -16.29 -5.98
N PRO A 121 9.89 -16.20 -7.33
CA PRO A 121 10.04 -14.94 -8.05
C PRO A 121 8.99 -13.89 -7.65
N ILE A 122 7.78 -14.33 -7.27
CA ILE A 122 6.72 -13.43 -6.83
C ILE A 122 7.09 -12.83 -5.47
N GLN A 123 7.51 -13.65 -4.50
CA GLN A 123 7.96 -13.18 -3.20
C GLN A 123 9.19 -12.27 -3.32
N ALA A 124 10.13 -12.61 -4.20
CA ALA A 124 11.30 -11.78 -4.46
C ALA A 124 10.92 -10.41 -5.03
N TYR A 125 9.94 -10.35 -5.95
CA TYR A 125 9.44 -9.09 -6.49
C TYR A 125 8.69 -8.27 -5.44
N LEU A 126 7.77 -8.88 -4.69
CA LEU A 126 7.01 -8.19 -3.66
C LEU A 126 7.91 -7.66 -2.53
N GLY A 127 8.93 -8.42 -2.13
CA GLY A 127 9.93 -7.94 -1.18
C GLY A 127 10.72 -6.73 -1.72
N LYS A 128 11.11 -6.76 -2.99
CA LYS A 128 11.83 -5.64 -3.64
C LYS A 128 10.95 -4.40 -3.84
N MET A 129 9.67 -4.57 -4.17
CA MET A 129 8.75 -3.45 -4.33
C MET A 129 8.29 -2.89 -2.99
N GLY A 130 8.18 -3.73 -1.95
CA GLY A 130 7.81 -3.31 -0.60
C GLY A 130 8.91 -2.57 0.16
N SER A 131 10.17 -2.70 -0.25
CA SER A 131 11.29 -1.93 0.32
C SER A 131 11.44 -0.53 -0.28
N LEU A 132 10.73 -0.22 -1.36
CA LEU A 132 10.75 1.10 -1.99
C LEU A 132 9.69 2.00 -1.35
N SER A 133 10.10 3.18 -0.89
CA SER A 133 9.17 4.20 -0.39
C SER A 133 8.31 4.74 -1.53
N LEU A 134 7.01 4.94 -1.26
CA LEU A 134 6.11 5.62 -2.20
C LEU A 134 6.56 7.08 -2.41
N LEU A 135 6.34 7.59 -3.62
CA LEU A 135 6.64 9.00 -3.92
C LEU A 135 5.61 9.91 -3.25
N THR A 136 6.09 11.06 -2.76
CA THR A 136 5.22 12.19 -2.40
C THR A 136 4.86 12.98 -3.66
N ARG A 137 3.81 13.80 -3.58
CA ARG A 137 3.40 14.68 -4.68
C ARG A 137 4.55 15.59 -5.14
N GLU A 138 5.32 16.12 -4.20
CA GLU A 138 6.48 16.96 -4.47
C GLU A 138 7.60 16.17 -5.16
N GLY A 139 7.84 14.93 -4.72
CA GLY A 139 8.79 14.02 -5.34
C GLY A 139 8.43 13.65 -6.78
N GLU A 140 7.14 13.42 -7.07
CA GLU A 140 6.67 13.19 -8.46
C GLU A 140 6.99 14.37 -9.38
N VAL A 141 6.79 15.60 -8.90
CA VAL A 141 7.09 16.82 -9.68
C VAL A 141 8.60 16.97 -9.90
N GLU A 142 9.41 16.68 -8.89
CA GLU A 142 10.87 16.73 -9.01
C GLU A 142 11.37 15.69 -10.03
N PHE A 143 10.89 14.45 -9.95
CA PHE A 143 11.20 13.41 -10.92
C PHE A 143 10.83 13.84 -12.34
N ALA A 144 9.64 14.41 -12.54
CA ALA A 144 9.22 14.91 -13.84
C ALA A 144 10.15 16.00 -14.37
N ARG A 145 10.54 16.97 -13.53
CA ARG A 145 11.50 18.03 -13.93
C ARG A 145 12.86 17.46 -14.28
N ARG A 146 13.35 16.49 -13.52
CA ARG A 146 14.65 15.85 -13.75
C ARG A 146 14.67 15.08 -15.07
N ILE A 147 13.59 14.36 -15.38
CA ILE A 147 13.42 13.65 -16.66
C ILE A 147 13.40 14.65 -17.82
N GLU A 148 12.64 15.74 -17.71
CA GLU A 148 12.55 16.73 -18.79
C GLU A 148 13.87 17.47 -19.00
N ALA A 149 14.59 17.82 -17.92
CA ALA A 149 15.93 18.37 -18.01
C ALA A 149 16.92 17.40 -18.69
N GLY A 150 16.83 16.10 -18.37
CA GLY A 150 17.63 15.05 -19.01
C GLY A 150 17.33 14.94 -20.51
N ARG A 151 16.04 14.94 -20.88
CA ARG A 151 15.59 14.91 -22.28
C ARG A 151 16.13 16.11 -23.06
N ARG A 152 16.05 17.31 -22.48
CA ARG A 152 16.57 18.53 -23.11
C ARG A 152 18.08 18.47 -23.31
N ARG A 153 18.84 18.01 -22.31
CA ARG A 153 20.30 17.83 -22.43
C ARG A 153 20.67 16.81 -23.52
N MET A 154 19.93 15.71 -23.62
CA MET A 154 20.13 14.71 -24.66
C MET A 154 19.89 15.29 -26.05
N LEU A 155 18.78 16.02 -26.24
CA LEU A 155 18.47 16.69 -27.51
C LEU A 155 19.54 17.71 -27.89
N ASP A 156 19.98 18.52 -26.93
CA ASP A 156 21.05 19.50 -27.16
C ASP A 156 22.38 18.84 -27.54
N ALA A 157 22.71 17.70 -26.93
CA ALA A 157 23.90 16.92 -27.29
C ALA A 157 23.79 16.33 -28.71
N LEU A 158 22.62 15.78 -29.06
CA LEU A 158 22.35 15.26 -30.40
C LEU A 158 22.38 16.37 -31.47
N ALA A 159 21.86 17.56 -31.16
CA ALA A 159 21.88 18.70 -32.06
C ALA A 159 23.29 19.24 -32.33
N ARG A 160 24.23 19.06 -31.39
CA ARG A 160 25.64 19.45 -31.54
C ARG A 160 26.52 18.34 -32.15
N SER A 161 26.00 17.13 -32.32
CA SER A 161 26.76 16.01 -32.88
C SER A 161 26.89 16.15 -34.39
N SER A 162 28.14 16.24 -34.88
CA SER A 162 28.44 16.30 -36.32
C SER A 162 28.07 15.02 -37.07
N ILE A 163 27.95 13.90 -36.37
CA ILE A 163 27.60 12.60 -36.97
C ILE A 163 26.13 12.57 -37.38
N ARG A 164 25.24 13.27 -36.66
CA ARG A 164 23.78 13.19 -36.82
C ARG A 164 23.21 14.24 -37.79
N MET A 165 24.02 15.21 -38.20
CA MET A 165 23.59 16.29 -39.08
C MET A 165 23.18 15.81 -40.49
N PRO A 166 23.87 14.86 -41.14
CA PRO A 166 23.45 14.33 -42.44
C PRO A 166 22.07 13.68 -42.39
N GLU A 167 21.83 12.81 -41.41
CA GLU A 167 20.56 12.11 -41.26
C GLU A 167 19.41 13.07 -40.93
N LEU A 168 19.71 14.19 -40.26
CA LEU A 168 18.73 15.24 -40.02
C LEU A 168 18.34 15.96 -41.32
N THR A 169 19.31 16.25 -42.19
CA THR A 169 19.06 16.84 -43.51
C THR A 169 18.22 15.92 -44.38
N ASP A 170 18.59 14.64 -44.47
CA ASP A 170 17.83 13.63 -45.23
C ASP A 170 16.38 13.52 -44.72
N LEU A 171 16.17 13.64 -43.40
CA LEU A 171 14.84 13.61 -42.81
C LEU A 171 14.02 14.85 -43.19
N ILE A 172 14.64 16.04 -43.22
CA ILE A 172 13.98 17.29 -43.63
C ILE A 172 13.55 17.21 -45.08
N GLU A 173 14.44 16.76 -45.98
CA GLU A 173 14.13 16.61 -47.41
C GLU A 173 12.94 15.68 -47.63
N ARG A 174 12.90 14.53 -46.93
CA ARG A 174 11.77 13.59 -47.02
C ARG A 174 10.44 14.16 -46.49
N ILE A 175 10.48 15.10 -45.55
CA ILE A 175 9.28 15.80 -45.08
C ILE A 175 8.82 16.82 -46.13
N GLU A 176 9.75 17.55 -46.75
CA GLU A 176 9.46 18.52 -47.82
C GLU A 176 8.85 17.83 -49.05
N GLU A 177 9.33 16.63 -49.39
CA GLU A 177 8.79 15.79 -50.45
C GLU A 177 7.43 15.16 -50.09
N SER A 178 6.90 15.42 -48.88
CA SER A 178 5.65 14.84 -48.34
C SER A 178 5.67 13.30 -48.20
N ASP A 179 6.86 12.72 -48.18
CA ASP A 179 7.09 11.28 -48.03
C ASP A 179 6.84 10.80 -46.58
N ILE A 180 6.94 11.73 -45.62
CA ILE A 180 6.65 11.53 -44.21
C ILE A 180 5.87 12.74 -43.68
N ARG A 181 4.84 12.51 -42.86
CA ARG A 181 4.01 13.56 -42.22
C ARG A 181 4.45 13.87 -40.81
#